data_AF-A0A4Y2GRH2-F1
#
_entry.id   AF-A0A4Y2GRH2-F1
#
_cell.length_a   1.000
_cell.length_b   1.000
_cell.length_c   1.000
_cell.angle_alpha   90.00
_cell.angle_beta   90.00
_cell.angle_gamma   90.00
#
_symmetry.space_group_name_H-M   'P 1'
#
loop_
_entity.id
_entity.type
_entity.pdbx_description
1 polymer ?
#
loop_
_entity_poly.entity_id
_entity_poly.type
_entity_poly.pdbx_seq_one_letter_code
_entity_poly.pdbx_strand_id
1 'polypeptide(L)'
;MSCRVKHRAFESQAGMYDLEFLYGLKKGRKKEVIAWCMRMDMIAKEYVCPTCGGKMVLTEIDCSDGYAWVCRKFGVNEHHIKRTVKKGSWFSESKLTMPEVLILTYLWVKKTPNEWITDEMNVSEPTVVDWKSFYREVCVDRLVKDSKEKIGGVTE
;
A
#
# COMPACT_ATOMS: atom_id res chain seq x y z
N MET A 1 6.58 -14.27 21.98
CA MET A 1 6.02 -15.40 21.20
C MET A 1 4.79 -15.04 20.35
N SER A 2 4.52 -13.76 20.03
CA SER A 2 3.27 -13.34 19.35
C SER A 2 3.39 -13.11 17.83
N CYS A 3 4.61 -12.91 17.30
CA CYS A 3 4.81 -12.56 15.88
C CYS A 3 4.65 -13.74 14.92
N ARG A 4 5.11 -14.95 15.32
CA ARG A 4 5.11 -16.15 14.45
C ARG A 4 3.71 -16.68 14.11
N VAL A 5 2.74 -16.51 15.00
CA VAL A 5 1.38 -17.02 14.78
C VAL A 5 0.62 -16.18 13.75
N LYS A 6 0.84 -14.86 13.72
CA LYS A 6 0.26 -13.96 12.70
C LYS A 6 0.89 -14.18 11.32
N HIS A 7 2.19 -14.50 11.27
CA HIS A 7 2.90 -14.78 10.02
C HIS A 7 2.37 -16.02 9.28
N ARG A 8 2.05 -17.11 9.99
CA ARG A 8 1.54 -18.34 9.35
C ARG A 8 0.24 -18.16 8.57
N ALA A 9 -0.67 -17.29 9.00
CA ALA A 9 -1.90 -17.04 8.27
C ALA A 9 -1.63 -16.33 6.93
N PHE A 10 -0.67 -15.40 6.91
CA PHE A 10 -0.24 -14.71 5.70
C PHE A 10 0.54 -15.63 4.75
N GLU A 11 1.41 -16.49 5.28
CA GLU A 11 2.13 -17.50 4.49
C GLU A 11 1.19 -18.52 3.84
N SER A 12 0.06 -18.86 4.48
CA SER A 12 -0.95 -19.77 3.88
C SER A 12 -1.72 -19.19 2.70
N GLN A 13 -1.62 -17.87 2.46
CA GLN A 13 -2.19 -17.18 1.29
C GLN A 13 -1.13 -16.79 0.25
N ALA A 14 0.17 -17.00 0.53
CA ALA A 14 1.24 -16.68 -0.39
C ALA A 14 1.18 -17.62 -1.61
N GLY A 15 0.57 -17.13 -2.70
CA GLY A 15 0.25 -17.90 -3.91
C GLY A 15 -1.21 -17.76 -4.37
N MET A 16 -2.08 -17.12 -3.58
CA MET A 16 -3.51 -17.02 -3.89
C MET A 16 -3.87 -15.87 -4.85
N TYR A 17 -2.97 -14.90 -5.03
CA TYR A 17 -3.21 -13.72 -5.86
C TYR A 17 -2.13 -13.61 -6.93
N ASP A 18 -2.48 -14.02 -8.15
CA ASP A 18 -1.62 -13.97 -9.32
C ASP A 18 -1.77 -12.63 -10.08
N LEU A 19 -1.04 -12.52 -11.18
CA LEU A 19 -1.04 -11.31 -12.00
C LEU A 19 -2.43 -11.06 -12.63
N GLU A 20 -3.16 -12.11 -12.99
CA GLU A 20 -4.51 -12.01 -13.55
C GLU A 20 -5.48 -11.39 -12.55
N PHE A 21 -5.46 -11.85 -11.30
CA PHE A 21 -6.26 -11.28 -10.22
C PHE A 21 -5.94 -9.79 -10.02
N LEU A 22 -4.66 -9.41 -10.00
CA LEU A 22 -4.25 -8.01 -9.81
C LEU A 22 -4.70 -7.10 -10.95
N TYR A 23 -4.62 -7.56 -12.20
CA TYR A 23 -5.19 -6.83 -13.34
C TYR A 23 -6.73 -6.79 -13.29
N GLY A 24 -7.37 -7.85 -12.79
CA GLY A 24 -8.80 -7.86 -12.49
C GLY A 24 -9.18 -6.77 -11.50
N LEU A 25 -8.42 -6.60 -10.41
CA LEU A 25 -8.58 -5.49 -9.48
C LEU A 25 -8.38 -4.13 -10.15
N LYS A 26 -7.34 -3.98 -11.00
CA LYS A 26 -7.07 -2.72 -11.73
C LYS A 26 -8.22 -2.31 -12.65
N LYS A 27 -8.86 -3.28 -13.32
CA LYS A 27 -10.00 -3.06 -14.23
C LYS A 27 -11.34 -2.94 -13.50
N GLY A 28 -11.42 -3.43 -12.26
CA GLY A 28 -12.63 -3.48 -11.45
C GLY A 28 -13.06 -2.12 -10.88
N ARG A 29 -14.08 -2.15 -10.01
CA ARG A 29 -14.61 -0.92 -9.40
C ARG A 29 -13.66 -0.43 -8.32
N LYS A 30 -13.31 0.87 -8.33
CA LYS A 30 -12.42 1.48 -7.32
C LYS A 30 -12.85 1.21 -5.87
N LYS A 31 -14.16 1.21 -5.61
CA LYS A 31 -14.73 0.88 -4.29
C LYS A 31 -14.42 -0.55 -3.83
N GLU A 32 -14.40 -1.52 -4.75
CA GLU A 32 -14.06 -2.91 -4.45
C GLU A 32 -12.58 -3.07 -4.15
N VAL A 33 -11.72 -2.36 -4.87
CA VAL A 33 -10.27 -2.29 -4.59
C VAL A 33 -10.04 -1.78 -3.18
N ILE A 34 -10.67 -0.68 -2.79
CA ILE A 34 -10.57 -0.11 -1.44
C ILE A 34 -11.07 -1.12 -0.39
N ALA A 35 -12.23 -1.72 -0.61
CA ALA A 35 -12.79 -2.70 0.32
C ALA A 35 -11.89 -3.94 0.46
N TRP A 36 -11.26 -4.39 -0.63
CA TRP A 36 -10.31 -5.49 -0.61
C TRP A 36 -9.03 -5.10 0.15
N CYS A 37 -8.43 -3.94 -0.15
CA CYS A 37 -7.25 -3.44 0.58
C CYS A 37 -7.52 -3.27 2.08
N MET A 38 -8.72 -2.82 2.46
CA MET A 38 -9.15 -2.75 3.86
C MET A 38 -9.25 -4.14 4.50
N ARG A 39 -9.83 -5.13 3.81
CA ARG A 39 -9.93 -6.51 4.33
C ARG A 39 -8.56 -7.16 4.51
N MET A 40 -7.61 -6.83 3.64
CA MET A 40 -6.23 -7.30 3.71
C MET A 40 -5.36 -6.49 4.70
N ASP A 41 -5.95 -5.55 5.44
CA ASP A 41 -5.25 -4.65 6.38
C ASP A 41 -4.10 -3.84 5.74
N MET A 42 -4.17 -3.61 4.43
CA MET A 42 -3.17 -2.82 3.70
C MET A 42 -3.46 -1.32 3.71
N ILE A 43 -4.67 -0.91 4.08
CA ILE A 43 -5.07 0.48 4.32
C ILE A 43 -5.98 0.56 5.56
N ALA A 44 -6.07 1.74 6.16
CA ALA A 44 -6.93 1.97 7.31
C ALA A 44 -8.42 1.82 6.95
N LYS A 45 -9.20 1.22 7.86
CA LYS A 45 -10.65 0.99 7.72
C LYS A 45 -11.49 2.18 8.16
N GLU A 46 -10.93 3.06 8.99
CA GLU A 46 -11.57 4.29 9.44
C GLU A 46 -10.51 5.37 9.70
N TYR A 47 -10.95 6.62 9.71
CA TYR A 47 -10.15 7.76 10.10
C TYR A 47 -10.92 8.70 11.01
N VAL A 48 -10.17 9.36 11.90
CA VAL A 48 -10.66 10.45 12.75
C VAL A 48 -10.14 11.77 12.21
N CYS A 49 -11.03 12.77 12.14
CA CYS A 49 -10.69 14.11 11.72
C CYS A 49 -9.73 14.75 12.74
N PRO A 50 -8.54 15.21 12.33
CA PRO A 50 -7.58 15.81 13.25
C PRO A 50 -8.06 17.14 13.85
N THR A 51 -9.00 17.82 13.18
CA THR A 51 -9.50 19.13 13.61
C THR A 51 -10.61 19.02 14.66
N CYS A 52 -11.49 18.02 14.56
CA CYS A 52 -12.68 17.95 15.41
C CYS A 52 -12.92 16.60 16.10
N GLY A 53 -12.04 15.62 15.91
CA GLY A 53 -12.17 14.29 16.52
C GLY A 53 -13.32 13.43 15.98
N GLY A 54 -14.10 13.92 15.01
CA GLY A 54 -15.20 13.17 14.41
C GLY A 54 -14.72 12.09 13.44
N LYS A 55 -15.50 11.00 13.29
CA LYS A 55 -15.26 10.00 12.24
C LYS A 55 -15.36 10.64 10.86
N MET A 56 -14.40 10.35 9.99
CA MET A 56 -14.41 10.76 8.60
C MET A 56 -15.26 9.79 7.76
N VAL A 57 -15.88 10.31 6.69
CA VAL A 57 -16.70 9.52 5.77
C VAL A 57 -15.87 9.18 4.54
N LEU A 58 -15.95 7.94 4.08
CA LEU A 58 -15.37 7.54 2.80
C LEU A 58 -16.25 8.09 1.67
N THR A 59 -15.72 9.03 0.89
CA THR A 59 -16.48 9.75 -0.13
C THR A 59 -15.81 9.59 -1.48
N GLU A 60 -16.63 9.32 -2.51
CA GLU A 60 -16.18 9.31 -3.90
C GLU A 60 -15.79 10.73 -4.32
N ILE A 61 -14.58 10.87 -4.85
CA ILE A 61 -14.03 12.15 -5.30
C ILE A 61 -13.22 11.94 -6.57
N ASP A 62 -12.96 13.01 -7.30
CA ASP A 62 -12.05 12.98 -8.43
C ASP A 62 -10.58 12.91 -7.94
N CYS A 63 -10.07 11.69 -7.82
CA CYS A 63 -8.68 11.39 -7.53
C CYS A 63 -8.27 10.03 -8.15
N SER A 64 -6.97 9.71 -8.12
CA SER A 64 -6.43 8.47 -8.71
C SER A 64 -7.20 7.22 -8.27
N ASP A 65 -7.33 7.03 -6.96
CA ASP A 65 -8.02 5.90 -6.35
C ASP A 65 -9.55 6.14 -6.19
N GLY A 66 -10.06 7.28 -6.65
CA GLY A 66 -11.48 7.63 -6.72
C GLY A 66 -12.19 7.91 -5.40
N TYR A 67 -11.51 7.76 -4.27
CA TYR A 67 -12.09 8.00 -2.94
C TYR A 67 -11.10 8.69 -2.01
N ALA A 68 -11.66 9.42 -1.05
CA ALA A 68 -10.94 9.99 0.08
C ALA A 68 -11.79 9.92 1.34
N TRP A 69 -11.11 9.99 2.48
CA TRP A 69 -11.73 10.25 3.76
C TRP A 69 -12.00 11.74 3.87
N VAL A 70 -13.26 12.10 4.09
CA VAL A 70 -13.71 13.49 4.14
C VAL A 70 -14.40 13.77 5.47
N CYS A 71 -14.02 14.88 6.10
CA CYS A 71 -14.79 15.47 7.19
C CYS A 71 -15.20 16.86 6.74
N ARG A 72 -16.51 17.10 6.69
CA ARG A 72 -17.09 18.39 6.35
C ARG A 72 -18.04 18.81 7.46
N LYS A 73 -17.76 19.94 8.09
CA LYS A 73 -18.64 20.59 9.07
C LYS A 73 -18.92 22.01 8.62
N PHE A 74 -20.13 22.49 8.87
CA PHE A 74 -20.58 23.85 8.58
C PHE A 74 -20.88 24.59 9.89
N GLY A 75 -20.81 25.91 9.88
CA GLY A 75 -21.11 26.75 11.05
C GLY A 75 -19.92 26.90 12.01
N VAL A 76 -20.17 26.82 13.32
CA VAL A 76 -19.10 26.95 14.33
C VAL A 76 -18.11 25.79 14.19
N ASN A 77 -16.81 26.11 14.09
CA ASN A 77 -15.74 25.17 13.74
C ASN A 77 -15.90 24.54 12.34
N GLU A 78 -16.37 25.32 11.37
CA GLU A 78 -16.39 24.94 9.96
C GLU A 78 -15.02 24.45 9.48
N HIS A 79 -15.01 23.31 8.79
CA HIS A 79 -13.83 22.81 8.11
C HIS A 79 -14.22 21.79 7.04
N HIS A 80 -13.33 21.66 6.07
CA HIS A 80 -13.42 20.64 5.03
C HIS A 80 -12.06 19.96 4.89
N ILE A 81 -11.87 18.88 5.65
CA ILE A 81 -10.62 18.11 5.66
C ILE A 81 -10.79 16.90 4.75
N LYS A 82 -9.83 16.72 3.84
CA LYS A 82 -9.71 15.54 2.99
C LYS A 82 -8.41 14.81 3.29
N ARG A 83 -8.46 13.48 3.28
CA ARG A 83 -7.29 12.61 3.45
C ARG A 83 -7.38 11.46 2.47
N THR A 84 -6.27 11.16 1.78
CA THR A 84 -6.24 10.05 0.82
C THR A 84 -6.50 8.72 1.53
N VAL A 85 -7.13 7.77 0.85
CA VAL A 85 -7.32 6.40 1.39
C VAL A 85 -5.98 5.68 1.65
N LYS A 86 -4.93 6.12 0.95
CA LYS A 86 -3.56 5.58 1.02
C LYS A 86 -2.75 6.11 2.21
N LYS A 87 -3.21 7.12 2.93
CA LYS A 87 -2.40 7.74 4.00
C LYS A 87 -2.05 6.69 5.07
N GLY A 88 -0.85 6.79 5.64
CA GLY A 88 -0.39 5.93 6.74
C GLY A 88 -0.24 4.45 6.36
N SER A 89 -0.11 4.14 5.07
CA SER A 89 0.02 2.77 4.58
C SER A 89 1.14 2.63 3.56
N TRP A 90 1.38 1.40 3.11
CA TRP A 90 2.33 1.06 2.05
C TRP A 90 2.17 1.90 0.77
N PHE A 91 0.94 2.32 0.47
CA PHE A 91 0.63 3.08 -0.73
C PHE A 91 0.77 4.60 -0.55
N SER A 92 1.16 5.07 0.65
CA SER A 92 1.31 6.49 0.94
C SER A 92 2.29 7.17 -0.01
N GLU A 93 1.98 8.42 -0.37
CA GLU A 93 2.86 9.31 -1.16
C GLU A 93 3.17 8.87 -2.60
N SER A 94 2.77 7.65 -2.95
CA SER A 94 2.76 7.16 -4.33
C SER A 94 1.79 7.95 -5.21
N LYS A 95 2.24 8.29 -6.42
CA LYS A 95 1.36 8.77 -7.51
C LYS A 95 0.64 7.64 -8.23
N LEU A 96 1.11 6.41 -8.10
CA LEU A 96 0.47 5.21 -8.63
C LEU A 96 -0.78 4.88 -7.81
N THR A 97 -1.78 4.30 -8.47
CA THR A 97 -2.96 3.72 -7.81
C THR A 97 -2.58 2.50 -6.99
N MET A 98 -3.42 2.10 -6.03
CA MET A 98 -3.16 0.90 -5.22
C MET A 98 -2.96 -0.36 -6.07
N PRO A 99 -3.79 -0.66 -7.11
CA PRO A 99 -3.55 -1.80 -7.99
C PRO A 99 -2.20 -1.74 -8.72
N GLU A 100 -1.76 -0.56 -9.16
CA GLU A 100 -0.49 -0.41 -9.84
C GLU A 100 0.70 -0.72 -8.94
N VAL A 101 0.67 -0.24 -7.69
CA VAL A 101 1.70 -0.58 -6.70
C VAL A 101 1.72 -2.09 -6.44
N LEU A 102 0.57 -2.74 -6.35
CA LEU A 102 0.47 -4.19 -6.14
C LEU A 102 1.05 -4.99 -7.33
N ILE A 103 0.71 -4.62 -8.56
CA ILE A 103 1.24 -5.24 -9.77
C ILE A 103 2.76 -5.04 -9.84
N LEU A 104 3.24 -3.81 -9.61
CA LEU A 104 4.67 -3.51 -9.61
C LEU A 104 5.42 -4.30 -8.54
N THR A 105 4.82 -4.48 -7.36
CA THR A 105 5.37 -5.33 -6.29
C THR A 105 5.45 -6.79 -6.74
N TYR A 106 4.40 -7.33 -7.36
CA TYR A 106 4.39 -8.70 -7.89
C TYR A 106 5.48 -8.92 -8.93
N LEU A 107 5.61 -8.01 -9.90
CA LEU A 107 6.62 -8.09 -10.96
C LEU A 107 8.05 -7.98 -10.40
N TRP A 108 8.26 -7.17 -9.37
CA TRP A 108 9.54 -7.13 -8.67
C TRP A 108 9.88 -8.45 -8.00
N VAL A 109 8.92 -9.07 -7.29
CA VAL A 109 9.11 -10.39 -6.66
C VAL A 109 9.40 -11.48 -7.70
N LYS A 110 8.77 -11.41 -8.87
CA LYS A 110 9.04 -12.32 -10.00
C LYS A 110 10.34 -12.00 -10.77
N LYS A 111 11.12 -11.02 -10.31
CA LYS A 111 12.39 -10.60 -10.92
C LYS A 111 12.24 -10.17 -12.38
N THR A 112 11.10 -9.59 -12.74
CA THR A 112 10.83 -9.12 -14.10
C THR A 112 11.79 -7.98 -14.48
N PRO A 113 12.34 -7.97 -15.72
CA PRO A 113 13.21 -6.90 -16.21
C PRO A 113 12.56 -5.51 -16.16
N ASN A 114 13.35 -4.46 -16.00
CA ASN A 114 12.83 -3.08 -15.93
C ASN A 114 12.11 -2.67 -17.22
N GLU A 115 12.73 -2.92 -18.38
CA GLU A 115 12.18 -2.60 -19.70
C GLU A 115 10.78 -3.19 -19.91
N TRP A 116 10.61 -4.46 -19.51
CA TRP A 116 9.30 -5.10 -19.60
C TRP A 116 8.27 -4.42 -18.67
N ILE A 117 8.67 -4.07 -17.45
CA ILE A 117 7.78 -3.38 -16.50
C ILE A 117 7.41 -1.99 -17.01
N THR A 118 8.35 -1.23 -17.58
CA THR A 118 8.09 0.11 -18.10
C THR A 118 7.07 0.08 -19.23
N ASP A 119 7.24 -0.87 -20.15
CA ASP A 119 6.36 -1.04 -21.31
C ASP A 119 4.96 -1.50 -20.86
N GLU A 120 4.89 -2.54 -20.04
CA GLU A 120 3.64 -3.13 -19.59
C GLU A 120 2.81 -2.17 -18.72
N MET A 121 3.47 -1.46 -17.81
CA MET A 121 2.80 -0.58 -16.84
C MET A 121 2.66 0.86 -17.34
N ASN A 122 3.27 1.20 -18.48
CA ASN A 122 3.36 2.56 -19.02
C ASN A 122 3.88 3.57 -17.97
N VAL A 123 4.98 3.20 -17.30
CA VAL A 123 5.66 4.02 -16.30
C VAL A 123 7.10 4.28 -16.72
N SER A 124 7.68 5.39 -16.27
CA SER A 124 9.07 5.71 -16.61
C SER A 124 10.06 4.75 -15.95
N GLU A 125 11.18 4.48 -16.60
CA GLU A 125 12.26 3.66 -16.02
C GLU A 125 12.74 4.18 -14.65
N PRO A 126 12.96 5.50 -14.45
CA PRO A 126 13.29 6.03 -13.12
C PRO A 126 12.24 5.65 -12.06
N THR A 127 10.95 5.67 -12.41
CA THR A 127 9.89 5.24 -11.49
C THR A 127 10.08 3.77 -11.10
N VAL A 128 10.35 2.88 -12.06
CA VAL A 128 10.59 1.46 -11.77
C VAL A 128 11.82 1.27 -10.87
N VAL A 129 12.92 1.97 -11.16
CA VAL A 129 14.14 1.89 -10.36
C VAL A 129 13.91 2.36 -8.93
N ASP A 130 13.27 3.52 -8.75
CA ASP A 130 12.95 4.09 -7.44
C ASP A 130 12.09 3.13 -6.61
N TRP A 131 11.04 2.58 -7.22
CA TRP A 131 10.18 1.60 -6.56
C TRP A 131 10.90 0.32 -6.17
N LYS A 132 11.74 -0.23 -7.06
CA LYS A 132 12.53 -1.43 -6.75
C LYS A 132 13.53 -1.18 -5.60
N SER A 133 14.07 0.03 -5.51
CA SER A 133 14.95 0.44 -4.40
C SER A 133 14.16 0.56 -3.10
N PHE A 134 13.00 1.23 -3.12
CA PHE A 134 12.09 1.30 -1.97
C PHE A 134 11.69 -0.09 -1.44
N TYR A 135 11.36 -1.03 -2.33
CA TYR A 135 11.04 -2.41 -1.94
C TYR A 135 12.22 -3.11 -1.24
N ARG A 136 13.44 -2.94 -1.76
CA ARG A 136 14.65 -3.48 -1.14
C ARG A 136 14.88 -2.90 0.24
N GLU A 137 14.78 -1.57 0.38
CA GLU A 137 14.95 -0.89 1.66
C GLU A 137 14.00 -1.44 2.70
N VAL A 138 12.72 -1.58 2.36
CA VAL A 138 11.70 -2.10 3.28
C VAL A 138 11.98 -3.54 3.69
N CYS A 139 12.41 -4.39 2.76
CA CYS A 139 12.82 -5.76 3.06
C CYS A 139 14.06 -5.79 3.98
N VAL A 140 15.08 -4.98 3.69
CA VAL A 140 16.30 -4.86 4.50
C VAL A 140 15.96 -4.38 5.91
N ASP A 141 15.14 -3.33 6.04
CA ASP A 141 14.66 -2.80 7.31
C ASP A 141 13.99 -3.88 8.15
N ARG A 142 13.16 -4.72 7.52
CA ARG A 142 12.49 -5.82 8.20
C ARG A 142 13.48 -6.89 8.65
N LEU A 143 14.43 -7.26 7.80
CA LEU A 143 15.48 -8.24 8.13
C LEU A 143 16.37 -7.76 9.28
N VAL A 144 16.78 -6.49 9.29
CA VAL A 144 17.58 -5.88 10.36
C VAL A 144 16.80 -5.83 11.68
N LYS A 145 15.50 -5.51 11.64
CA LYS A 145 14.64 -5.47 12.84
C LYS A 145 14.36 -6.87 13.40
N ASP A 146 14.27 -7.88 12.54
CA ASP A 146 14.01 -9.27 12.95
C ASP A 146 15.28 -10.06 13.27
N SER A 147 16.46 -9.63 12.81
CA SER A 147 17.74 -10.25 13.15
C SER A 147 18.00 -10.05 14.65
N LYS A 148 17.97 -11.15 15.40
CA LYS A 148 18.37 -11.17 16.82
C LYS A 148 19.89 -11.11 17.01
N GLU A 149 20.65 -11.36 15.96
CA GLU A 149 22.11 -11.44 15.99
C GLU A 149 22.73 -10.30 15.19
N LYS A 150 23.83 -9.76 15.71
CA LYS A 150 24.68 -8.83 14.97
C LYS A 150 25.15 -9.50 13.69
N ILE A 151 24.83 -8.90 12.56
CA ILE A 151 25.36 -9.31 11.26
C ILE A 151 26.79 -8.75 11.16
N GLY A 152 27.72 -9.37 11.89
CA GLY A 152 29.15 -9.03 11.90
C GLY A 152 29.73 -8.52 13.23
N GLY A 153 30.99 -8.90 13.46
CA GLY A 153 31.83 -8.59 14.62
C GLY A 153 32.43 -9.87 15.21
N VAL A 154 33.77 -10.01 15.18
CA VAL A 154 34.44 -11.04 15.99
C VAL A 154 34.20 -10.67 17.44
N THR A 155 33.63 -11.59 18.22
CA THR A 155 33.60 -11.47 19.68
C THR A 155 35.04 -11.53 20.19
N GLU A 156 35.59 -10.38 20.56
CA GLU A 156 36.72 -10.29 21.49
C GLU A 156 36.20 -10.18 22.93
#